data_AF-A0A7X5VJP8-F1
#
_entry.id   AF-A0A7X5VJP8-F1
#
_cell.length_a   1.000
_cell.length_b   1.000
_cell.length_c   1.000
_cell.angle_alpha   90.00
_cell.angle_beta   90.00
_cell.angle_gamma   90.00
#
_symmetry.space_group_name_H-M   'P 1'
#
loop_
_entity.id
_entity.type
_entity.pdbx_description
1 polymer ?
#
loop_
_entity_poly.entity_id
_entity_poly.type
_entity_poly.pdbx_seq_one_letter_code
_entity_poly.pdbx_strand_id
1 'polypeptide(L)'
;MATSSVKVDLRFGELVGELLNSVDDLDRALAHVGDGEGAQSLARGVRMVRNKFLETLERHGVERMEPDGEVFDPNTTEAIRMDSVGEDQDGKITETLRPGYRLGEHIIRAAQVAVGRRS
;
A
#
# COMPACT_ATOMS: atom_id res chain seq x y z
N MET A 1 22.25 16.04 19.17
CA MET A 1 21.56 14.74 19.35
C MET A 1 20.37 14.54 18.40
N ALA A 2 19.62 15.58 17.98
CA ALA A 2 18.46 15.42 17.09
C ALA A 2 18.77 14.88 15.66
N THR A 3 19.92 15.21 15.07
CA THR A 3 20.23 14.89 13.66
C THR A 3 20.50 13.40 13.40
N SER A 4 20.87 12.62 14.42
CA SER A 4 21.18 11.19 14.24
C SER A 4 19.92 10.33 14.17
N SER A 5 18.87 10.67 14.94
CA SER A 5 17.60 9.94 14.94
C SER A 5 16.90 10.08 13.59
N VAL A 6 16.78 11.33 13.10
CA VAL A 6 16.15 11.62 11.79
C VAL A 6 16.84 10.86 10.65
N LYS A 7 18.17 10.75 10.67
CA LYS A 7 18.91 9.97 9.66
C LYS A 7 18.64 8.47 9.75
N VAL A 8 18.44 7.94 10.96
CA VAL A 8 18.08 6.53 11.16
C VAL A 8 16.65 6.29 10.65
N ASP A 9 15.71 7.18 10.97
CA ASP A 9 14.31 7.07 10.55
C ASP A 9 14.17 7.13 9.02
N LEU A 10 14.92 8.01 8.35
CA LEU A 10 14.96 8.08 6.88
C LEU A 10 15.51 6.78 6.26
N ARG A 11 16.65 6.29 6.74
CA ARG A 11 17.24 5.03 6.25
C ARG A 11 16.35 3.82 6.53
N PHE A 12 15.67 3.83 7.67
CA PHE A 12 14.67 2.82 7.99
C PHE A 12 13.50 2.87 7.01
N GLY A 13 12.99 4.07 6.71
CA GLY A 13 11.96 4.28 5.69
C GLY A 13 12.39 3.78 4.31
N GLU A 14 13.60 4.11 3.85
CA GLU A 14 14.17 3.63 2.58
C GLU A 14 14.22 2.09 2.53
N LEU A 15 14.77 1.45 3.57
CA LEU A 15 14.83 0.00 3.69
C LEU A 15 13.44 -0.64 3.66
N VAL A 16 12.49 -0.09 4.44
CA VAL A 16 11.11 -0.58 4.44
C VAL A 16 10.50 -0.41 3.05
N GLY A 17 10.72 0.72 2.39
CA GLY A 17 10.28 0.98 1.01
C GLY A 17 10.71 -0.11 0.03
N GLU A 18 11.98 -0.52 0.09
CA GLU A 18 12.50 -1.63 -0.73
C GLU A 18 11.86 -2.98 -0.38
N LEU A 19 11.71 -3.26 0.91
CA LEU A 19 11.10 -4.50 1.42
C LEU A 19 9.62 -4.62 1.04
N LEU A 20 8.89 -3.51 0.94
CA LEU A 20 7.48 -3.51 0.54
C LEU A 20 7.27 -4.06 -0.88
N ASN A 21 8.27 -4.01 -1.76
CA ASN A 21 8.19 -4.68 -3.07
C ASN A 21 7.97 -6.20 -2.93
N SER A 22 8.53 -6.81 -1.87
CA SER A 22 8.31 -8.23 -1.58
C SER A 22 6.88 -8.51 -1.14
N VAL A 23 6.24 -7.57 -0.43
CA VAL A 23 4.82 -7.67 -0.07
C VAL A 23 3.96 -7.61 -1.34
N ASP A 24 4.28 -6.71 -2.27
CA ASP A 24 3.55 -6.60 -3.54
C ASP A 24 3.74 -7.87 -4.40
N ASP A 25 4.93 -8.48 -4.38
CA ASP A 25 5.17 -9.78 -5.02
C ASP A 25 4.30 -10.89 -4.42
N LEU A 26 4.18 -10.93 -3.08
CA LEU A 26 3.30 -11.88 -2.39
C LEU A 26 1.83 -11.65 -2.77
N ASP A 27 1.38 -10.39 -2.85
CA ASP A 27 0.01 -10.04 -3.25
C ASP A 27 -0.27 -10.42 -4.69
N ARG A 28 0.68 -10.16 -5.60
CA ARG A 28 0.61 -10.60 -7.00
C ARG A 28 0.57 -12.12 -7.11
N ALA A 29 1.38 -12.84 -6.34
CA ALA A 29 1.35 -14.29 -6.33
C ALA A 29 -0.02 -14.82 -5.86
N LEU A 30 -0.63 -14.19 -4.85
CA LEU A 30 -1.95 -14.54 -4.34
C LEU A 30 -3.08 -14.26 -5.35
N ALA A 31 -2.96 -13.20 -6.15
CA ALA A 31 -3.92 -12.86 -7.20
C ALA A 31 -3.94 -13.86 -8.37
N HIS A 32 -2.90 -14.68 -8.52
CA HIS A 32 -2.75 -15.66 -9.62
C HIS A 32 -2.81 -17.12 -9.14
N VAL A 33 -3.36 -17.37 -7.96
CA VAL A 33 -3.55 -18.73 -7.42
C VAL A 33 -4.62 -19.48 -8.22
N GLY A 34 -4.32 -20.72 -8.62
CA GLY A 34 -5.29 -21.61 -9.26
C GLY A 34 -6.28 -22.27 -8.28
N ASP A 35 -7.30 -22.94 -8.81
CA ASP A 35 -8.44 -23.43 -8.02
C ASP A 35 -8.20 -24.78 -7.29
N GLY A 36 -7.10 -25.48 -7.58
CA GLY A 36 -6.81 -26.79 -6.98
C GLY A 36 -6.57 -26.71 -5.47
N GLU A 37 -6.97 -27.76 -4.72
CA GLU A 37 -6.83 -27.81 -3.25
C GLU A 37 -5.39 -27.56 -2.79
N GLY A 38 -4.39 -28.11 -3.50
CA GLY A 38 -2.98 -27.85 -3.23
C GLY A 38 -2.58 -26.39 -3.44
N ALA A 39 -3.10 -25.75 -4.48
CA ALA A 39 -2.86 -24.32 -4.75
C ALA A 39 -3.51 -23.44 -3.68
N GLN A 40 -4.72 -23.79 -3.24
CA GLN A 40 -5.40 -23.10 -2.14
C GLN A 40 -4.67 -23.27 -0.80
N SER A 41 -4.08 -24.44 -0.56
CA SER A 41 -3.24 -24.68 0.62
C SER A 41 -1.98 -23.83 0.62
N LEU A 42 -1.29 -23.76 -0.52
CA LEU A 42 -0.13 -22.88 -0.69
C LEU A 42 -0.52 -21.41 -0.48
N ALA A 43 -1.63 -20.97 -1.08
CA ALA A 43 -2.13 -19.60 -0.94
C ALA A 43 -2.43 -19.21 0.52
N ARG A 44 -2.93 -20.15 1.33
CA ARG A 44 -3.07 -19.93 2.77
C ARG A 44 -1.72 -19.69 3.45
N GLY A 45 -0.71 -20.51 3.16
CA GLY A 45 0.63 -20.35 3.70
C GLY A 45 1.27 -19.00 3.31
N VAL A 46 1.14 -18.61 2.04
CA VAL A 46 1.62 -17.32 1.53
C VAL A 46 0.90 -16.16 2.23
N ARG A 47 -0.44 -16.22 2.38
CA ARG A 47 -1.23 -15.23 3.14
C ARG A 47 -0.76 -15.09 4.58
N MET A 48 -0.45 -16.20 5.25
CA MET A 48 0.06 -16.16 6.63
C MET A 48 1.40 -15.42 6.72
N VAL A 49 2.33 -15.68 5.79
CA VAL A 49 3.63 -14.99 5.76
C VAL A 49 3.45 -13.50 5.46
N ARG A 50 2.63 -13.17 4.47
CA ARG A 50 2.30 -11.79 4.09
C ARG A 50 1.70 -11.01 5.25
N ASN A 51 0.73 -11.59 5.96
CA ASN A 51 0.12 -10.95 7.14
C ASN A 51 1.13 -10.75 8.27
N LYS A 52 1.94 -11.77 8.60
CA LYS A 52 3.00 -11.65 9.62
C LYS A 52 4.02 -10.57 9.27
N PHE A 53 4.32 -10.40 7.98
CA PHE A 53 5.18 -9.32 7.51
C PHE A 53 4.57 -7.95 7.84
N LEU A 54 3.32 -7.74 7.43
CA LEU A 54 2.60 -6.48 7.65
C LEU A 54 2.43 -6.17 9.14
N GLU A 55 2.05 -7.15 9.96
CA GLU A 55 1.97 -7.01 11.43
C GLU A 55 3.32 -6.62 12.04
N THR A 56 4.43 -7.06 11.45
CA THR A 56 5.77 -6.71 11.93
C THR A 56 6.11 -5.25 11.64
N LEU A 57 5.75 -4.76 10.45
CA LEU A 57 5.87 -3.37 10.07
C LEU A 57 5.02 -2.47 10.98
N GLU A 58 3.76 -2.85 11.22
CA GLU A 58 2.83 -2.11 12.08
C GLU A 58 3.36 -1.98 13.52
N ARG A 59 3.92 -3.06 14.10
CA ARG A 59 4.57 -3.01 15.42
C ARG A 59 5.75 -2.04 15.50
N HIS A 60 6.33 -1.65 14.36
CA HIS A 60 7.42 -0.68 14.27
C HIS A 60 6.93 0.71 13.80
N GLY A 61 5.61 0.95 13.82
CA GLY A 61 5.00 2.23 13.49
C GLY A 61 4.80 2.49 11.99
N VAL A 62 5.03 1.48 11.15
CA VAL A 62 4.76 1.59 9.71
C VAL A 62 3.31 1.23 9.44
N GLU A 63 2.53 2.22 9.03
CA GLU A 63 1.10 2.08 8.78
C GLU A 63 0.81 1.92 7.29
N ARG A 64 -0.11 1.02 6.95
CA ARG A 64 -0.60 0.79 5.59
C ARG A 64 -1.77 1.73 5.30
N MET A 65 -1.81 2.30 4.10
CA MET A 65 -2.80 3.27 3.66
C MET A 65 -3.56 2.74 2.44
N GLU A 66 -4.89 2.69 2.53
CA GLU A 66 -5.84 2.40 1.44
C GLU A 66 -6.95 3.46 1.45
N PRO A 67 -6.68 4.66 0.91
CA PRO A 67 -7.54 5.85 1.05
C PRO A 67 -8.78 5.81 0.13
N ASP A 68 -9.42 4.65 -0.03
CA ASP A 68 -10.60 4.48 -0.87
C ASP A 68 -11.74 5.39 -0.40
N GLY A 69 -12.31 6.17 -1.31
CA GLY A 69 -13.36 7.15 -1.02
C GLY A 69 -12.88 8.48 -0.44
N GLU A 70 -11.59 8.63 -0.13
CA GLU A 70 -11.01 9.91 0.29
C GLU A 70 -10.81 10.86 -0.90
N VAL A 71 -10.61 12.15 -0.61
CA VAL A 71 -10.26 13.14 -1.64
C VAL A 71 -8.81 12.91 -2.06
N PHE A 72 -8.56 12.92 -3.38
CA PHE A 72 -7.21 12.77 -3.90
C PHE A 72 -6.28 13.89 -3.39
N ASP A 73 -5.14 13.49 -2.82
CA ASP A 73 -4.07 14.39 -2.41
C ASP A 73 -2.73 13.96 -3.05
N PRO A 74 -2.14 14.77 -3.94
CA PRO A 74 -0.89 14.44 -4.62
C PRO A 74 0.33 14.40 -3.69
N ASN A 75 0.23 14.88 -2.45
CA ASN A 75 1.34 14.79 -1.48
C ASN A 75 1.45 13.39 -0.85
N THR A 76 0.36 12.63 -0.82
CA THR A 76 0.25 11.34 -0.12
C THR A 76 -0.12 10.19 -1.05
N THR A 77 -0.60 10.49 -2.26
CA THR A 77 -1.06 9.52 -3.26
C THR A 77 -0.53 9.85 -4.66
N GLU A 78 -0.46 8.82 -5.50
CA GLU A 78 -0.07 8.89 -6.91
C GLU A 78 -1.24 8.40 -7.78
N ALA A 79 -1.82 9.29 -8.59
CA ALA A 79 -2.91 8.93 -9.50
C ALA A 79 -2.38 8.18 -10.72
N ILE A 80 -2.78 6.92 -10.88
CA ILE A 80 -2.35 6.05 -11.99
C ILE A 80 -3.44 5.92 -13.07
N ARG A 81 -4.71 6.00 -12.67
CA ARG A 81 -5.86 5.82 -13.57
C ARG A 81 -6.94 6.86 -13.24
N MET A 82 -7.71 7.28 -14.25
CA MET A 82 -8.90 8.09 -14.05
C MET A 82 -10.14 7.27 -14.42
N ASP A 83 -11.10 7.20 -13.51
CA ASP A 83 -12.35 6.45 -13.72
C ASP A 83 -13.49 7.43 -14.00
N SER A 84 -14.38 7.09 -14.95
CA SER A 84 -15.57 7.90 -15.25
C SER A 84 -16.64 7.66 -14.19
N VAL A 85 -17.05 8.71 -13.48
CA VAL A 85 -17.94 8.62 -12.31
C VAL A 85 -19.00 9.74 -12.27
N GLY A 86 -19.98 9.58 -11.38
CA GLY A 86 -20.97 10.62 -11.07
C GLY A 86 -20.39 11.80 -10.30
N GLU A 87 -21.18 12.86 -10.15
CA GLU A 87 -20.77 14.12 -9.49
C GLU A 87 -20.32 13.93 -8.04
N ASP A 88 -20.87 12.93 -7.33
CA ASP A 88 -20.55 12.63 -5.93
C ASP A 88 -19.16 12.01 -5.71
N GLN A 89 -18.52 11.51 -6.78
CA GLN A 89 -17.21 10.86 -6.75
C GLN A 89 -16.12 11.64 -7.49
N ASP A 90 -16.44 12.83 -8.04
CA ASP A 90 -15.47 13.66 -8.74
C ASP A 90 -14.32 14.09 -7.81
N GLY A 91 -13.08 13.83 -8.21
CA GLY A 91 -11.88 14.12 -7.42
C GLY A 91 -11.64 13.20 -6.21
N LYS A 92 -12.46 12.16 -6.02
CA LYS A 92 -12.24 11.14 -4.98
C LYS A 92 -11.50 9.93 -5.50
N ILE A 93 -10.85 9.22 -4.59
CA ILE A 93 -10.18 7.96 -4.88
C ILE A 93 -11.24 6.87 -5.04
N THR A 94 -11.30 6.28 -6.23
CA THR A 94 -12.27 5.21 -6.56
C THR A 94 -11.76 3.83 -6.18
N GLU A 95 -10.44 3.62 -6.24
CA GLU A 95 -9.80 2.35 -5.94
C GLU A 95 -8.31 2.56 -5.62
N THR A 96 -7.83 1.90 -4.55
CA THR A 96 -6.42 1.76 -4.24
C THR A 96 -5.85 0.60 -5.04
N LEU A 97 -5.03 0.92 -6.03
CA LEU A 97 -4.37 -0.06 -6.92
C LEU A 97 -3.13 -0.66 -6.27
N ARG A 98 -2.41 0.15 -5.48
CA ARG A 98 -1.29 -0.29 -4.64
C ARG A 98 -1.32 0.47 -3.32
N PRO A 99 -1.29 -0.22 -2.18
CA PRO A 99 -1.30 0.43 -0.88
C PRO A 99 -0.08 1.31 -0.66
N GLY A 100 -0.31 2.46 -0.04
CA GLY A 100 0.72 3.34 0.47
C GLY A 100 1.17 2.94 1.87
N TYR A 101 2.30 3.48 2.31
CA TYR A 101 2.84 3.25 3.66
C TYR A 101 3.46 4.52 4.23
N ARG A 102 3.27 4.73 5.52
CA ARG A 102 3.82 5.88 6.26
C ARG A 102 4.41 5.47 7.59
N LEU A 103 5.36 6.25 8.09
CA LEU A 103 5.91 6.17 9.44
C LEU A 103 5.66 7.50 10.15
N GLY A 104 4.66 7.55 11.02
CA GLY A 104 4.14 8.82 11.53
C GLY A 104 3.71 9.74 10.39
N GLU A 105 4.28 10.93 10.32
CA GLU A 105 3.99 11.93 9.28
C GLU A 105 4.80 11.73 7.98
N HIS A 106 5.75 10.77 7.96
CA HIS A 106 6.61 10.55 6.80
C HIS A 106 6.04 9.49 5.87
N ILE A 107 5.75 9.87 4.63
CA ILE A 107 5.37 8.92 3.57
C ILE A 107 6.59 8.12 3.17
N ILE A 108 6.55 6.81 3.41
CA ILE A 108 7.56 5.86 2.92
C ILE A 108 7.29 5.55 1.45
N ARG A 109 6.02 5.34 1.11
CA ARG A 109 5.56 5.05 -0.25
C ARG A 109 4.15 5.61 -0.43
N ALA A 110 3.94 6.44 -1.44
CA ALA A 110 2.60 6.93 -1.78
C ALA A 110 1.70 5.77 -2.21
N ALA A 111 0.40 5.85 -1.89
CA ALA A 111 -0.57 4.90 -2.42
C ALA A 111 -0.79 5.19 -3.92
N GLN A 112 -0.83 4.15 -4.74
CA GLN A 112 -1.21 4.29 -6.15
C GLN A 112 -2.70 4.09 -6.28
N VAL A 113 -3.38 5.05 -6.89
CA VAL A 113 -4.84 5.14 -6.84
C VAL A 113 -5.45 5.39 -8.21
N ALA A 114 -6.70 4.96 -8.38
CA ALA A 114 -7.59 5.46 -9.41
C ALA A 114 -8.41 6.63 -8.85
N VAL A 115 -8.61 7.67 -9.66
CA VAL A 115 -9.31 8.89 -9.25
C VAL A 115 -10.54 9.11 -10.12
N GLY A 116 -11.67 9.43 -9.49
CA GLY A 116 -12.91 9.77 -10.15
C GLY A 116 -12.78 11.06 -10.95
N ARG A 117 -13.18 11.01 -12.21
CA ARG A 117 -13.40 12.17 -13.07
C ARG A 117 -14.85 12.18 -13.52
N ARG A 118 -15.55 13.26 -13.23
CA ARG A 118 -16.90 13.49 -13.73
C ARG A 118 -16.89 13.48 -15.27
N SER A 119 -17.77 12.66 -15.85
CA SER A 119 -17.99 12.51 -17.29
C SER A 119 -19.44 12.75 -17.67
#